data_AF-A0A0Q3QNT6-F1
#
_entry.id   AF-A0A0Q3QNT6-F1
#
_cell.length_a   1.000
_cell.length_b   1.000
_cell.length_c   1.000
_cell.angle_alpha   90.00
_cell.angle_beta   90.00
_cell.angle_gamma   90.00
#
_symmetry.space_group_name_H-M   'P 1'
#
loop_
_entity.id
_entity.type
_entity.pdbx_description
1 polymer ?
#
loop_
_entity_poly.entity_id
_entity_poly.type
_entity_poly.pdbx_seq_one_letter_code
_entity_poly.pdbx_strand_id
1 'polypeptide(L)' 'MKILELDEKKLGQQLLAAPLTSHQANHKWIKSTMQDYILPSEENLEGQFVHDLYTKDTQSIIDKWYGGKEGAAKLIHNRS' A
#
# COMPACT_ATOMS: atom_id res chain seq x y z
N MET A 1 13.05 -7.94 -1.63
CA MET A 1 11.94 -7.42 -0.81
C MET A 1 10.98 -6.76 -1.77
N LYS A 2 9.70 -7.14 -1.76
CA LYS A 2 8.72 -6.65 -2.76
C LYS A 2 8.54 -5.13 -2.74
N ILE A 3 8.77 -4.49 -1.60
CA ILE A 3 8.69 -3.03 -1.45
C ILE A 3 9.64 -2.28 -2.40
N LEU A 4 10.76 -2.89 -2.81
CA LEU A 4 11.73 -2.29 -3.74
C LEU A 4 11.29 -2.36 -5.21
N GLU A 5 10.24 -3.13 -5.51
CA GLU A 5 9.68 -3.30 -6.85
C GLU A 5 8.54 -2.31 -7.11
N LEU A 6 8.11 -1.55 -6.08
CA LEU A 6 7.05 -0.56 -6.19
C LEU A 6 7.53 0.72 -6.88
N ASP A 7 6.70 1.25 -7.76
CA ASP A 7 6.86 2.56 -8.37
C ASP A 7 6.29 3.65 -7.44
N GLU A 8 7.19 4.44 -6.86
CA GLU A 8 6.83 5.53 -5.94
C GLU A 8 5.89 6.57 -6.58
N LYS A 9 6.02 6.82 -7.90
CA LYS A 9 5.17 7.77 -8.61
C LYS A 9 3.74 7.23 -8.73
N LYS A 10 3.58 5.94 -9.07
CA LYS A 10 2.26 5.30 -9.13
C LYS A 10 1.60 5.24 -7.74
N LEU A 11 2.36 4.91 -6.70
CA LEU A 11 1.87 4.97 -5.31
C LEU A 11 1.40 6.37 -4.94
N GLY A 12 2.22 7.39 -5.23
CA GLY A 12 1.87 8.79 -4.98
C GLY A 12 0.58 9.20 -5.70
N GLN A 13 0.43 8.82 -6.97
CA GLN A 13 -0.79 9.09 -7.74
C GLN A 13 -2.03 8.44 -7.12
N GLN A 14 -1.95 7.19 -6.67
CA GLN A 14 -3.06 6.50 -6.01
C GLN A 14 -3.46 7.18 -4.69
N LEU A 15 -2.47 7.56 -3.87
CA LEU A 15 -2.71 8.25 -2.60
C LEU A 15 -3.31 9.65 -2.81
N LEU A 16 -2.86 10.39 -3.82
CA LEU A 16 -3.39 11.72 -4.16
C LEU A 16 -4.81 11.63 -4.73
N ALA A 17 -5.16 10.58 -5.47
CA ALA A 17 -6.50 10.34 -5.99
C ALA A 17 -7.50 9.82 -4.94
N ALA A 18 -7.01 9.37 -3.79
CA ALA A 18 -7.80 8.74 -2.73
C ALA A 18 -9.00 9.58 -2.25
N PRO A 19 -8.84 10.88 -1.90
CA PRO A 19 -9.94 11.67 -1.37
C PRO A 19 -10.99 11.95 -2.44
N LEU A 20 -10.56 12.17 -3.69
CA LEU A 20 -11.46 12.39 -4.83
C LEU A 20 -12.32 11.17 -5.10
N THR A 21 -11.69 9.99 -5.13
CA THR A 21 -12.39 8.71 -5.34
C THR A 21 -13.35 8.42 -4.19
N SER A 22 -12.93 8.68 -2.94
CA SER A 22 -13.77 8.51 -1.77
C SER A 22 -14.99 9.42 -1.78
N HIS A 23 -14.82 10.68 -2.18
CA HIS A 23 -15.93 11.62 -2.32
C HIS A 23 -16.91 11.16 -3.39
N GLN A 24 -16.41 10.76 -4.57
CA GLN A 24 -17.24 10.26 -5.66
C GLN A 24 -18.02 8.98 -5.29
N ALA A 25 -17.43 8.11 -4.47
CA ALA A 25 -18.06 6.90 -3.96
C ALA A 25 -19.01 7.14 -2.76
N ASN A 26 -19.20 8.39 -2.32
CA ASN A 26 -19.95 8.76 -1.11
C ASN A 26 -19.44 8.06 0.17
N HIS A 27 -18.16 7.70 0.20
CA HIS A 27 -17.53 7.10 1.37
C HIS A 27 -17.16 8.17 2.40
N LYS A 28 -17.56 7.95 3.65
CA LYS A 28 -17.20 8.83 4.78
C LYS A 28 -15.70 8.81 5.09
N TRP A 29 -15.03 7.70 4.80
CA TRP A 29 -13.62 7.49 5.13
C TRP A 29 -12.86 6.94 3.93
N ILE A 30 -11.68 7.51 3.66
CA ILE A 30 -10.79 7.08 2.56
C ILE A 30 -10.43 5.60 2.69
N LYS A 31 -10.29 5.10 3.93
CA LYS A 31 -10.02 3.68 4.18
C LYS A 31 -11.03 2.77 3.49
N SER A 32 -12.33 3.10 3.51
CA SER A 32 -13.36 2.30 2.84
C SER A 32 -13.08 2.22 1.34
N THR A 33 -12.74 3.34 0.71
CA THR A 33 -12.37 3.39 -0.71
C THR A 33 -11.15 2.56 -1.03
N MET A 34 -10.12 2.60 -0.18
CA MET A 34 -8.89 1.84 -0.37
C MET A 34 -9.06 0.33 -0.17
N GLN A 35 -10.05 -0.08 0.61
CA GLN A 35 -10.43 -1.48 0.78
C GLN A 35 -11.30 -1.98 -0.38
N ASP A 36 -12.25 -1.17 -0.84
CA ASP A 36 -13.30 -1.62 -1.77
C ASP A 36 -12.95 -1.44 -3.26
N TYR A 37 -12.16 -0.41 -3.60
CA TYR A 37 -11.94 -0.02 -5.00
C TYR A 37 -10.57 -0.35 -5.55
N ILE A 38 -9.60 -0.68 -4.70
CA ILE A 38 -8.33 -1.20 -5.17
C ILE A 38 -8.48 -2.69 -5.34
N LEU A 39 -8.80 -3.11 -6.56
CA LEU A 39 -8.77 -4.52 -6.94
C LEU A 39 -7.31 -4.96 -7.05
N PRO A 40 -6.81 -5.81 -6.15
CA PRO A 40 -5.46 -6.34 -6.26
C PRO A 40 -5.39 -7.25 -7.49
N SER A 41 -4.75 -6.79 -8.56
CA SER A 41 -4.34 -7.65 -9.67
C SER A 41 -2.85 -7.96 -9.56
N GLU A 42 -2.41 -9.11 -10.08
CA GLU A 42 -0.99 -9.49 -10.10
C GLU A 42 -0.12 -8.47 -10.84
N GLU A 43 -0.71 -7.74 -11.79
CA GLU A 43 -0.05 -6.70 -12.60
C GLU A 43 0.02 -5.32 -11.90
N ASN A 44 -0.70 -5.12 -10.79
CA ASN A 44 -0.76 -3.85 -10.06
C ASN A 44 -0.22 -4.02 -8.63
N LEU A 45 1.11 -4.09 -8.52
CA LEU A 45 1.79 -4.23 -7.22
C LEU A 45 1.51 -3.05 -6.29
N GLU A 46 1.42 -1.83 -6.80
CA GLU A 46 1.09 -0.65 -6.00
C GLU A 46 -0.31 -0.75 -5.41
N GLY A 47 -1.29 -1.16 -6.22
CA GLY A 47 -2.64 -1.43 -5.73
C GLY A 47 -2.65 -2.52 -4.66
N GLN A 48 -1.96 -3.64 -4.88
CA GLN A 48 -1.85 -4.68 -3.86
C GLN A 48 -1.25 -4.15 -2.54
N PHE A 49 -0.22 -3.31 -2.61
CA PHE A 49 0.41 -2.74 -1.42
C PHE A 49 -0.54 -1.82 -0.67
N VAL A 50 -1.22 -0.90 -1.38
CA VAL A 50 -2.18 0.02 -0.76
C VAL A 50 -3.35 -0.76 -0.15
N HIS A 51 -3.93 -1.72 -0.87
CA HIS A 51 -4.99 -2.56 -0.32
C HIS A 51 -4.55 -3.27 0.98
N ASP A 52 -3.35 -3.87 0.97
CA ASP A 52 -2.79 -4.56 2.14
C ASP A 52 -2.58 -3.62 3.32
N LEU A 53 -2.10 -2.39 3.11
CA LEU A 53 -1.93 -1.39 4.16
C LEU A 53 -3.22 -1.10 4.93
N TYR A 54 -4.38 -1.25 4.28
CA TYR A 54 -5.68 -0.97 4.90
C TYR A 54 -6.44 -2.23 5.34
N THR A 55 -5.97 -3.43 4.98
CA THR A 55 -6.67 -4.70 5.26
C THR A 55 -5.89 -5.69 6.10
N LYS A 56 -4.56 -5.57 6.19
CA LYS A 56 -3.69 -6.49 6.93
C LYS A 56 -3.13 -5.86 8.20
N ASP A 57 -2.73 -6.71 9.15
CA ASP A 57 -1.96 -6.29 10.30
C ASP A 57 -0.50 -5.97 9.93
N THR A 58 0.20 -5.27 10.83
CA THR A 58 1.58 -4.83 10.62
C THR A 58 2.53 -5.99 10.35
N GLN A 59 2.42 -7.11 11.08
CA GLN A 59 3.35 -8.24 10.92
C GLN A 59 3.18 -8.86 9.53
N SER A 60 1.94 -9.07 9.10
CA SER A 60 1.60 -9.55 7.75
C SER A 60 2.15 -8.64 6.64
N ILE A 61 2.11 -7.32 6.84
CA ILE A 61 2.68 -6.34 5.89
C ILE A 61 4.21 -6.46 5.85
N ILE A 62 4.86 -6.51 7.02
CA ILE A 62 6.31 -6.63 7.13
C ILE A 62 6.82 -7.91 6.45
N ASP A 63 6.16 -9.04 6.69
CA ASP A 63 6.54 -10.32 6.11
C ASP A 63 6.37 -10.32 4.58
N LYS A 64 5.23 -9.82 4.07
CA LYS A 64 4.96 -9.81 2.62
C LYS A 64 5.83 -8.81 1.85
N TRP A 65 5.93 -7.58 2.34
CA TRP A 65 6.48 -6.46 1.55
C TRP A 65 7.94 -6.17 1.88
N TYR A 66 8.32 -6.27 3.15
CA TYR A 66 9.61 -5.84 3.65
C TYR A 66 10.59 -6.99 3.87
N GLY A 67 10.24 -8.22 3.47
CA GLY A 67 11.12 -9.39 3.65
C GLY A 67 11.29 -9.79 5.10
N GLY A 68 10.23 -9.62 5.91
CA GLY A 68 10.24 -9.92 7.34
C GLY A 68 11.03 -8.90 8.16
N LYS A 69 11.20 -9.22 9.45
CA LYS A 69 11.84 -8.32 10.42
C LYS A 69 13.25 -7.89 10.02
N GLU A 70 14.05 -8.81 9.48
CA GLU A 70 15.42 -8.52 9.06
C GLU A 70 15.49 -7.58 7.86
N GLY A 71 14.64 -7.80 6.85
CA GLY A 71 14.57 -6.93 5.68
C GLY A 71 14.08 -5.53 6.04
N ALA A 72 13.06 -5.44 6.90
CA ALA A 72 12.57 -4.17 7.44
C ALA A 72 13.67 -3.41 8.21
N ALA A 73 14.42 -4.10 9.08
CA ALA A 73 15.51 -3.48 9.83
C ALA A 73 16.59 -2.90 8.91
N LYS A 74 16.99 -3.60 7.85
CA LYS A 74 17.97 -3.12 6.86
C LYS A 74 17.53 -1.81 6.19
N LEU A 75 16.24 -1.69 5.86
CA LEU A 75 15.71 -0.48 5.22
C LEU A 75 15.70 0.74 6.14
N ILE A 76 15.44 0.56 7.43
CA ILE A 76 15.46 1.65 8.41
C ILE A 76 16.89 2.21 8.56
N HIS A 77 17.88 1.33 8.73
CA HIS A 77 19.28 1.73 8.92
C HIS A 77 19.91 2.37 7.67
N ASN A 78 19.42 2.05 6.48
CA ASN A 78 19.90 2.65 5.23
C ASN A 78 19.23 4.00 4.90
N ARG A 79 18.24 4.43 5.67
CA ARG A 79 17.52 5.71 5.49
C ARG A 79 17.93 6.79 6.49
N SER A 80 18.70 6.43 7.51
CA SER A 80 19.30 7.30 8.54
C SER A 80 20.72 7.70 8.17
#